data_AF-A0A5N6B4N2-F1
#
_entry.id   AF-A0A5N6B4N2-F1
#
_cell.length_a   1.000
_cell.length_b   1.000
_cell.length_c   1.000
_cell.angle_alpha   90.00
_cell.angle_beta   90.00
_cell.angle_gamma   90.00
#
_symmetry.space_group_name_H-M   'P 1'
#
loop_
_entity.id
_entity.type
_entity.pdbx_description
1 polymer ?
#
loop_
_entity_poly.entity_id
_entity_poly.type
_entity_poly.pdbx_seq_one_letter_code
_entity_poly.pdbx_strand_id
1 'polypeptide(L)'
;MSKRVPGDWADLERELHEAGVSPSVIEQGARKLLAEARGHQLAEARKQLGLGQRDVAAVMGLSVARISQIEHGEVTSLEVIARYVEALGARLDLVVDFGDRTLRLPVSEKSTDAA
;
A
#
# COMPACT_ATOMS: atom_id res chain seq x y z
N MET A 1 -26.97 -1.79 8.26
CA MET A 1 -25.95 -2.83 8.56
C MET A 1 -25.35 -2.50 9.92
N SER A 2 -25.65 -3.30 10.95
CA SER A 2 -25.12 -3.04 12.30
C SER A 2 -23.61 -3.26 12.28
N LYS A 3 -22.83 -2.24 12.66
CA LYS A 3 -21.37 -2.39 12.82
C LYS A 3 -21.18 -3.32 14.02
N ARG A 4 -20.60 -4.52 13.81
CA ARG A 4 -20.17 -5.37 14.93
C ARG A 4 -19.24 -4.52 15.80
N VAL A 5 -19.49 -4.52 17.10
CA VAL A 5 -18.51 -4.03 18.08
C VAL A 5 -17.25 -4.87 17.87
N PRO A 6 -16.06 -4.26 17.71
CA PRO A 6 -14.84 -5.05 17.61
C PRO A 6 -14.72 -5.92 18.86
N GLY A 7 -14.88 -7.22 18.69
CA GLY A 7 -14.57 -8.18 19.74
C GLY A 7 -13.06 -8.22 20.01
N ASP A 8 -12.66 -8.90 21.07
CA ASP A 8 -11.25 -9.19 21.30
C ASP A 8 -10.69 -9.96 20.09
N TRP A 9 -9.55 -9.50 19.56
CA TRP A 9 -8.87 -10.16 18.45
C TRP A 9 -8.50 -11.60 18.80
N ALA A 10 -8.20 -11.88 20.08
CA ALA A 10 -7.91 -13.23 20.54
C ALA A 10 -9.14 -14.15 20.50
N ASP A 11 -10.35 -13.60 20.68
CA ASP A 11 -11.59 -14.36 20.61
C ASP A 11 -11.92 -14.73 19.16
N LEU A 12 -11.75 -13.77 18.24
CA LEU A 12 -11.95 -13.99 16.81
C LEU A 12 -10.96 -15.02 16.24
N GLU A 13 -9.68 -14.95 16.63
CA GLU A 13 -8.68 -15.93 16.21
C GLU A 13 -9.03 -17.34 16.67
N ARG A 14 -9.54 -17.48 17.89
CA ARG A 14 -10.00 -18.76 18.43
C ARG A 14 -11.21 -19.29 17.66
N GLU A 15 -12.20 -18.45 17.39
CA GLU A 15 -13.38 -18.83 16.58
C GLU A 15 -12.98 -19.27 15.16
N LEU A 16 -12.05 -18.55 14.52
CA LEU A 16 -11.56 -18.88 13.18
C LEU A 16 -10.80 -20.22 13.18
N HIS A 17 -9.98 -20.47 14.19
CA HIS A 17 -9.28 -21.74 14.35
C HIS A 17 -10.25 -22.90 14.58
N GLU A 18 -11.25 -22.73 15.46
CA GLU A 18 -12.32 -23.72 15.69
C GLU A 18 -13.14 -24.01 14.43
N ALA A 19 -13.35 -22.99 13.58
CA ALA A 19 -13.98 -23.14 12.26
C ALA A 19 -13.07 -23.79 11.19
N GLY A 20 -11.84 -24.17 11.54
CA GLY A 20 -10.88 -24.82 10.63
C GLY A 20 -10.17 -23.88 9.67
N VAL A 21 -10.20 -22.56 9.92
CA VAL A 21 -9.42 -21.59 9.13
C VAL A 21 -7.96 -21.68 9.56
N SER A 22 -7.07 -21.99 8.61
CA SER A 22 -5.64 -22.06 8.91
C SER A 22 -5.04 -20.66 9.15
N PRO A 23 -3.99 -20.55 9.98
CA PRO A 23 -3.26 -19.29 10.16
C PRO A 23 -2.79 -18.67 8.84
N SER A 24 -2.40 -19.50 7.86
CA SER A 24 -1.99 -19.04 6.53
C SER A 24 -3.11 -18.34 5.75
N VAL A 25 -4.37 -18.74 5.92
CA VAL A 25 -5.51 -18.08 5.28
C VAL A 25 -5.75 -16.71 5.90
N ILE A 26 -5.64 -16.61 7.22
CA ILE A 26 -5.74 -15.33 7.97
C ILE A 26 -4.63 -14.38 7.50
N GLU A 27 -3.39 -14.86 7.46
CA GLU A 27 -2.24 -14.08 7.01
C GLU A 27 -2.39 -13.59 5.56
N GLN A 28 -2.86 -14.45 4.65
CA GLN A 28 -3.13 -14.07 3.27
C GLN A 28 -4.23 -13.00 3.17
N GLY A 29 -5.30 -13.14 3.95
CA GLY A 29 -6.37 -12.15 4.05
C GLY A 29 -5.86 -10.80 4.56
N ALA A 30 -5.10 -10.81 5.65
CA ALA A 30 -4.48 -9.61 6.21
C ALA A 30 -3.55 -8.92 5.20
N ARG A 31 -2.69 -9.70 4.51
CA ARG A 31 -1.79 -9.19 3.47
C ARG A 31 -2.55 -8.56 2.30
N LYS A 32 -3.68 -9.15 1.89
CA LYS A 32 -4.55 -8.62 0.85
C LYS A 32 -5.22 -7.30 1.27
N LEU A 33 -5.77 -7.23 2.48
CA LEU A 33 -6.39 -6.00 2.98
C LEU A 33 -5.37 -4.85 3.10
N LEU A 34 -4.15 -5.15 3.56
CA LEU A 34 -3.07 -4.18 3.61
C LEU A 34 -2.65 -3.70 2.21
N ALA A 35 -2.67 -4.59 1.22
CA ALA A 35 -2.40 -4.25 -0.17
C ALA A 35 -3.44 -3.30 -0.76
N GLU A 36 -4.72 -3.63 -0.58
CA GLU A 36 -5.86 -2.81 -1.02
C GLU A 36 -5.83 -1.43 -0.35
N ALA A 37 -5.57 -1.37 0.96
CA ALA A 37 -5.46 -0.11 1.69
C ALA A 37 -4.35 0.79 1.15
N ARG A 38 -3.16 0.22 0.86
CA ARG A 38 -2.06 0.97 0.24
C ARG A 38 -2.41 1.48 -1.16
N GLY A 39 -3.00 0.62 -2.00
CA GLY A 39 -3.44 1.00 -3.35
C GLY A 39 -4.43 2.17 -3.29
N HIS A 40 -5.41 2.08 -2.39
CA HIS A 40 -6.40 3.13 -2.20
C HIS A 40 -5.76 4.44 -1.73
N GLN A 41 -4.78 4.39 -0.82
CA GLN A 41 -4.05 5.58 -0.38
C GLN A 41 -3.31 6.28 -1.54
N LEU A 42 -2.69 5.51 -2.45
CA LEU A 42 -2.07 6.07 -3.65
C LEU A 42 -3.10 6.75 -4.57
N ALA A 43 -4.26 6.12 -4.76
CA ALA A 43 -5.35 6.67 -5.57
C ALA A 43 -5.87 8.00 -4.98
N GLU A 44 -6.03 8.07 -3.66
CA GLU A 44 -6.45 9.30 -2.98
C GLU A 44 -5.40 10.40 -3.08
N ALA A 45 -4.12 10.10 -2.88
CA ALA A 45 -3.03 11.05 -3.06
C ALA A 45 -3.02 11.63 -4.49
N ARG A 46 -3.17 10.77 -5.51
CA ARG A 46 -3.30 11.19 -6.90
C ARG A 46 -4.50 12.13 -7.11
N LYS A 47 -5.67 11.78 -6.57
CA LYS A 47 -6.89 12.61 -6.70
C LYS A 47 -6.74 13.96 -6.00
N GLN A 48 -6.08 14.02 -4.85
CA GLN A 48 -5.81 15.27 -4.13
C GLN A 48 -4.93 16.24 -4.94
N LEU A 49 -4.08 15.70 -5.81
CA LEU A 49 -3.27 16.48 -6.75
C LEU A 49 -4.03 16.84 -8.05
N GLY A 50 -5.31 16.46 -8.17
CA GLY A 50 -6.13 16.73 -9.37
C GLY A 50 -5.76 15.88 -10.58
N LEU A 51 -4.95 14.83 -10.41
CA LEU A 51 -4.47 13.99 -11.50
C LEU A 51 -5.43 12.82 -11.79
N GLY A 52 -5.61 12.50 -13.06
CA GLY A 52 -6.27 11.28 -13.52
C GLY A 52 -5.29 10.10 -13.57
N GLN A 53 -5.84 8.87 -13.65
CA GLN A 53 -5.01 7.67 -13.85
C GLN A 53 -4.20 7.73 -15.16
N ARG A 54 -4.71 8.44 -16.19
CA ARG A 54 -4.02 8.63 -17.48
C ARG A 54 -2.75 9.47 -17.35
N ASP A 55 -2.73 10.44 -16.44
CA ASP A 55 -1.59 11.33 -16.24
C ASP A 55 -0.43 10.54 -15.61
N VAL A 56 -0.73 9.79 -14.56
CA VAL A 56 0.25 8.91 -13.90
C VAL A 56 0.71 7.79 -14.83
N ALA A 57 -0.21 7.20 -15.61
CA ALA A 57 0.11 6.18 -16.61
C ALA A 57 1.14 6.69 -17.63
N ALA A 58 0.97 7.92 -18.11
CA ALA A 58 1.88 8.54 -19.07
C ALA A 58 3.29 8.74 -18.48
N VAL A 59 3.39 9.23 -17.24
CA VAL A 59 4.68 9.44 -16.56
C VAL A 59 5.38 8.11 -16.27
N MET A 60 4.64 7.09 -15.82
CA MET A 60 5.23 5.78 -15.48
C MET A 60 5.54 4.91 -16.71
N GLY A 61 5.04 5.26 -17.90
CA GLY A 61 5.13 4.42 -19.10
C GLY A 61 4.29 3.14 -19.00
N LEU A 62 3.17 3.18 -18.27
CA LEU A 62 2.29 2.04 -18.01
C LEU A 62 0.91 2.24 -18.64
N SER A 63 0.14 1.16 -18.76
CA SER A 63 -1.26 1.28 -19.18
C SER A 63 -2.13 1.83 -18.04
N VAL A 64 -3.22 2.50 -18.40
CA VAL A 64 -4.23 2.97 -17.41
C VAL A 64 -4.79 1.79 -16.61
N ALA A 65 -5.00 0.64 -17.25
CA ALA A 65 -5.41 -0.59 -16.58
C ALA A 65 -4.39 -1.00 -15.50
N ARG A 66 -3.08 -0.90 -15.79
CA ARG A 66 -2.04 -1.21 -14.81
C ARG A 66 -2.03 -0.23 -13.65
N ILE A 67 -2.27 1.06 -13.88
CA ILE A 67 -2.45 2.05 -12.82
C ILE A 67 -3.65 1.69 -11.94
N SER A 68 -4.78 1.31 -12.55
CA SER A 68 -5.94 0.83 -11.79
C SER A 68 -5.61 -0.37 -10.91
N GLN A 69 -4.91 -1.39 -11.44
CA GLN A 69 -4.50 -2.55 -10.64
C GLN A 69 -3.64 -2.19 -9.43
N ILE A 70 -2.69 -1.26 -9.61
CA ILE A 70 -1.86 -0.75 -8.51
C ILE A 70 -2.74 -0.09 -7.44
N GLU A 71 -3.68 0.76 -7.88
CA GLU A 71 -4.62 1.46 -6.99
C GLU A 71 -5.63 0.53 -6.29
N HIS A 72 -5.84 -0.68 -6.81
CA HIS A 72 -6.63 -1.73 -6.15
C HIS A 72 -5.77 -2.71 -5.33
N GLY A 73 -4.47 -2.46 -5.19
CA GLY A 73 -3.58 -3.29 -4.38
C GLY A 73 -3.19 -4.63 -5.02
N GLU A 74 -3.46 -4.83 -6.32
CA GLU A 74 -3.06 -6.04 -7.04
C GLU A 74 -1.53 -6.11 -7.27
N VAL A 75 -0.82 -5.00 -7.03
CA VAL A 75 0.63 -4.86 -7.18
C VAL A 75 1.19 -4.12 -5.98
N THR A 76 2.17 -4.69 -5.29
CA THR A 76 2.61 -4.17 -3.99
C THR A 76 4.12 -4.17 -3.78
N SER A 77 4.93 -4.39 -4.82
CA SER A 77 6.38 -4.22 -4.63
C SER A 77 6.70 -2.78 -4.26
N LEU A 78 7.65 -2.62 -3.34
CA LEU A 78 8.07 -1.31 -2.86
C LEU A 78 8.57 -0.42 -4.01
N GLU A 79 9.24 -1.03 -5.00
CA GLU A 79 9.69 -0.36 -6.23
C GLU A 79 8.53 0.24 -7.04
N VAL A 80 7.41 -0.49 -7.19
CA VAL A 80 6.24 0.03 -7.92
C VAL A 80 5.60 1.18 -7.16
N ILE A 81 5.53 1.08 -5.83
CA ILE A 81 5.03 2.17 -4.98
C ILE A 81 5.94 3.39 -5.10
N ALA A 82 7.27 3.20 -5.06
CA ALA A 82 8.25 4.28 -5.22
C ALA A 82 8.07 5.00 -6.56
N ARG A 83 8.05 4.26 -7.67
CA ARG A 83 7.81 4.83 -9.01
C ARG A 83 6.47 5.55 -9.12
N TYR A 84 5.43 5.03 -8.48
CA TYR A 84 4.11 5.67 -8.49
C TYR A 84 4.15 7.02 -7.78
N VAL A 85 4.71 7.09 -6.57
CA VAL A 85 4.80 8.36 -5.84
C VAL A 85 5.78 9.34 -6.50
N GLU A 86 6.84 8.85 -7.13
CA GLU A 86 7.74 9.66 -7.97
C GLU A 86 7.00 10.26 -9.17
N ALA A 87 6.09 9.50 -9.80
CA ALA A 87 5.23 10.01 -10.86
C ALA A 87 4.22 11.06 -10.37
N LEU A 88 3.93 11.11 -9.07
CA LEU A 88 3.19 12.19 -8.42
C LEU A 88 4.08 13.39 -8.03
N GLY A 89 5.39 13.32 -8.24
CA GLY A 89 6.36 14.33 -7.80
C GLY A 89 6.76 14.23 -6.33
N ALA A 90 6.47 13.11 -5.68
CA ALA A 90 6.82 12.84 -4.28
C ALA A 90 8.03 11.90 -4.16
N ARG A 91 8.51 11.67 -2.93
CA ARG A 91 9.52 10.66 -2.61
C ARG A 91 8.95 9.64 -1.63
N LEU A 92 9.42 8.39 -1.73
CA LEU A 92 9.08 7.35 -0.77
C LEU A 92 10.19 7.21 0.29
N ASP A 93 9.83 7.48 1.54
CA ASP A 93 10.68 7.22 2.71
C ASP A 93 10.06 6.07 3.53
N LEU A 94 10.87 5.07 3.89
CA LEU A 94 10.52 4.09 4.91
C LEU A 94 10.69 4.70 6.29
N VAL A 95 9.69 4.53 7.13
CA VAL A 95 9.75 4.93 8.54
C VAL A 95 9.77 3.67 9.38
N VAL A 96 10.85 3.50 10.16
CA VAL A 96 10.97 2.44 11.17
C VAL A 96 10.74 3.09 12.53
N ASP A 97 9.73 2.61 13.25
CA ASP A 97 9.38 3.09 14.58
C ASP A 97 9.86 2.08 15.64
N PHE A 98 10.74 2.52 16.54
CA PHE A 98 11.24 1.74 17.67
C PHE A 98 10.51 2.06 18.99
N GLY A 99 9.53 2.99 18.97
CA GLY A 99 8.82 3.51 20.14
C GLY A 99 9.54 4.67 20.82
N ASP A 100 10.85 4.56 21.07
CA ASP A 100 11.68 5.62 21.65
C ASP A 100 12.30 6.54 20.59
N ARG A 101 12.43 6.06 19.36
CA ARG A 101 12.97 6.81 18.22
C ARG A 101 12.36 6.35 16.91
N THR A 102 12.44 7.22 15.91
CA THR A 102 12.10 6.90 14.52
C THR A 102 13.33 7.02 13.63
N LEU A 103 13.51 6.06 12.74
CA LEU A 103 14.52 6.08 11.69
C LEU A 103 13.79 6.22 10.34
N ARG A 104 14.19 7.24 9.55
CA ARG A 104 13.69 7.43 8.19
C ARG A 104 14.77 7.04 7.19
N LEU A 105 14.42 6.17 6.25
CA LEU A 105 15.31 5.66 5.21
C LEU A 105 14.70 5.95 3.83
N PRO A 106 15.40 6.60 2.90
CA PRO A 106 14.91 6.74 1.54
C PRO A 106 14.83 5.35 0.86
N VAL A 107 13.78 5.11 0.07
CA VAL A 107 13.63 3.85 -0.70
C VAL A 107 14.41 3.86 -2.01
N SER A 108 14.62 5.05 -2.57
CA SER A 108 15.32 5.27 -3.82
C SER A 108 16.50 6.19 -3.53
N GLU A 109 17.72 5.73 -3.87
CA GLU A 109 18.82 6.65 -4.06
C GLU A 109 18.45 7.48 -5.28
N LYS A 110 18.22 8.79 -5.11
CA LYS A 110 18.40 9.66 -6.26
C LYS A 110 19.79 9.34 -6.80
N SER A 111 19.86 8.84 -8.04
CA SER A 111 20.96 9.13 -8.95
C SER A 111 21.25 10.61 -8.74
N THR A 112 22.27 10.90 -7.93
CA THR A 112 22.78 12.25 -7.83
C THR A 112 23.18 12.59 -9.25
N ASP A 113 22.54 13.61 -9.83
CA ASP A 113 22.99 14.21 -11.09
C ASP A 113 24.50 14.40 -10.96
N ALA A 114 25.25 13.52 -11.60
CA ALA A 114 26.67 13.71 -11.83
C ALA A 114 26.74 14.60 -13.08
N ALA A 115 27.13 15.84 -12.80
CA ALA A 115 27.44 16.94 -13.70
C ALA A 115 28.16 16.56 -15.01
#